data_AF-A0A4Y2BJR9-F1
#
_entry.id   AF-A0A4Y2BJR9-F1
#
_cell.length_a   1.000
_cell.length_b   1.000
_cell.length_c   1.000
_cell.angle_alpha   90.00
_cell.angle_beta   90.00
_cell.angle_gamma   90.00
#
_symmetry.space_group_name_H-M   'P 1'
#
loop_
_entity.id
_entity.type
_entity.pdbx_description
1 polymer ?
#
loop_
_entity_poly.entity_id
_entity_poly.type
_entity_poly.pdbx_seq_one_letter_code
_entity_poly.pdbx_strand_id
1 'polypeptide(L)'
;MLNNWSHKARVQFAHEKTQLIPFGKKGWQKHPPYCSFAGRSIKLARQIKILRVVLDDGLNWNAQLNLIGDKILKILNRFTVAKSNRGLSGRVLKALYKRALERILVYASPAWWTGTVKQIDKINSIQRQVLLAITGAFRTTSTAALQVISGVEPSRPRRIDHGEIHSHLDTPKHHRPSAMGHKPSDYALAVFADGSKINGHVGAGFCIYDQTFSGDFQYRLDDHCSVFQAELMALKQALLWKSQNKKNVHCHIFTESTSLLKALQRFQPKNNLVEEVRQLLEATVSLHWVKAHIGIEGNEAADKAAKSARDKPSIDIHWRSRNGQ
;
A
#
# COMPACT_ATOMS: atom_id res chain seq x y z
N MET A 1 -0.61 32.26 -10.60
CA MET A 1 -0.24 31.13 -9.71
C MET A 1 -0.10 29.79 -10.44
N LEU A 2 -1.12 29.27 -11.14
CA LEU A 2 -1.01 27.97 -11.82
C LEU A 2 -0.10 27.98 -13.07
N ASN A 3 -0.12 29.06 -13.86
CA ASN A 3 0.76 29.21 -15.03
C ASN A 3 2.25 29.29 -14.65
N ASN A 4 2.57 30.09 -13.63
CA ASN A 4 3.94 30.20 -13.14
C ASN A 4 4.45 28.87 -12.57
N TRP A 5 3.59 28.10 -11.90
CA TRP A 5 3.92 26.75 -11.43
C TRP A 5 4.16 25.79 -12.59
N SER A 6 3.32 25.82 -13.63
CA SER A 6 3.48 25.02 -14.86
C SER A 6 4.84 25.26 -15.52
N HIS A 7 5.23 26.54 -15.66
CA HIS A 7 6.54 26.92 -16.21
C HIS A 7 7.69 26.47 -15.32
N LYS A 8 7.58 26.62 -13.99
CA LYS A 8 8.61 26.17 -13.03
C LYS A 8 8.76 24.65 -13.02
N ALA A 9 7.65 23.91 -13.10
CA ALA A 9 7.62 22.45 -13.10
C ALA A 9 7.91 21.84 -14.48
N ARG A 10 8.02 22.65 -15.55
CA ARG A 10 8.15 22.21 -16.95
C ARG A 10 7.05 21.22 -17.39
N VAL A 11 5.82 21.42 -16.90
CA VAL A 11 4.66 20.57 -17.22
C VAL A 11 3.67 21.36 -18.06
N GLN A 12 3.26 20.84 -19.22
CA GLN A 12 2.19 21.41 -20.05
C GLN A 12 0.84 20.77 -19.73
N PHE A 13 -0.21 21.59 -19.58
CA PHE A 13 -1.57 21.13 -19.31
C PHE A 13 -2.42 21.15 -20.58
N ALA A 14 -3.13 20.05 -20.86
CA ALA A 14 -4.12 20.02 -21.92
C ALA A 14 -5.45 20.63 -21.43
N HIS A 15 -5.79 21.83 -21.89
CA HIS A 15 -6.99 22.56 -21.45
C HIS A 15 -8.30 21.77 -21.55
N GLU A 16 -8.43 20.93 -22.58
CA GLU A 16 -9.64 20.11 -22.78
C GLU A 16 -9.84 19.03 -21.70
N LYS A 17 -8.74 18.58 -21.07
CA LYS A 17 -8.73 17.55 -20.03
C LYS A 17 -8.70 18.14 -18.62
N THR A 18 -8.45 19.44 -18.48
CA THR A 18 -8.39 20.13 -17.19
C THR A 18 -9.79 20.49 -16.72
N GLN A 19 -10.14 20.01 -15.53
CA GLN A 19 -11.43 20.29 -14.88
C GLN A 19 -11.19 20.77 -13.45
N LEU A 20 -12.10 21.59 -12.95
CA LEU A 20 -12.07 22.14 -11.60
C LEU A 20 -13.19 21.52 -10.75
N ILE A 21 -12.85 21.01 -9.57
CA ILE A 21 -13.81 20.69 -8.50
C ILE A 21 -13.46 21.54 -7.27
N PRO A 22 -14.37 22.40 -6.79
CA PRO A 22 -14.21 23.10 -5.53
C PRO A 22 -14.64 22.18 -4.37
N PHE A 23 -13.76 21.97 -3.40
CA PHE A 23 -14.08 21.27 -2.16
C PHE A 23 -14.37 22.29 -1.05
N GLY A 24 -15.60 22.31 -0.55
CA GLY A 24 -16.04 23.21 0.53
C GLY A 24 -16.36 22.47 1.83
N LYS A 25 -16.17 23.14 2.99
CA LYS A 25 -16.50 22.58 4.33
C LYS A 25 -17.97 22.17 4.49
N LYS A 26 -18.90 22.76 3.74
CA LYS A 26 -20.34 22.43 3.71
C LYS A 26 -20.75 21.71 2.42
N GLY A 27 -19.80 21.13 1.68
CA GLY A 27 -20.04 20.56 0.36
C GLY A 27 -20.12 21.64 -0.73
N TRP A 28 -21.10 21.50 -1.64
CA TRP A 28 -21.22 22.34 -2.82
C TRP A 28 -21.30 23.84 -2.50
N GLN A 29 -20.48 24.63 -3.19
CA GLN A 29 -20.49 26.08 -3.09
C GLN A 29 -21.48 26.65 -4.11
N LYS A 30 -22.47 27.42 -3.65
CA LYS A 30 -23.44 28.13 -4.52
C LYS A 30 -22.75 29.06 -5.53
N HIS A 31 -21.59 29.60 -5.16
CA HIS A 31 -20.76 30.46 -5.99
C HIS A 31 -19.33 29.89 -6.05
N PRO A 32 -19.06 28.94 -6.95
CA PRO A 32 -17.74 28.36 -7.09
C PRO A 32 -16.76 29.38 -7.70
N PRO A 33 -15.47 29.39 -7.29
CA PRO A 33 -14.50 30.32 -7.81
C PRO A 33 -14.26 30.10 -9.31
N TYR A 34 -14.22 31.21 -10.07
CA TYR A 34 -13.85 31.17 -11.48
C TYR A 34 -12.34 31.04 -11.61
N CYS A 35 -11.86 30.00 -12.28
CA CYS A 35 -10.44 29.81 -12.56
C CYS A 35 -10.19 29.79 -14.07
N SER A 36 -9.25 30.63 -14.51
CA SER A 36 -8.70 30.62 -15.86
C SER A 36 -7.23 30.21 -15.84
N PHE A 37 -6.80 29.50 -16.88
CA PHE A 37 -5.42 29.07 -17.09
C PHE A 37 -5.00 29.36 -18.52
N ALA A 38 -3.90 30.10 -18.69
CA ALA A 38 -3.39 30.57 -19.99
C ALA A 38 -4.49 31.22 -20.86
N GLY A 39 -5.29 32.11 -20.27
CA GLY A 39 -6.36 32.85 -20.96
C GLY A 39 -7.65 32.05 -21.25
N ARG A 40 -7.69 30.75 -20.96
CA ARG A 40 -8.87 29.88 -21.16
C ARG A 40 -9.53 29.53 -19.82
N SER A 41 -10.85 29.50 -19.78
CA SER A 41 -11.60 29.10 -18.59
C SER A 41 -11.52 27.58 -18.37
N ILE A 42 -11.38 27.18 -17.11
CA ILE A 42 -11.39 25.75 -16.73
C ILE A 42 -12.84 25.33 -16.49
N LYS A 43 -13.24 24.18 -17.06
CA LYS A 43 -14.59 23.64 -16.88
C LYS A 43 -14.81 23.19 -15.43
N LEU A 44 -15.89 23.66 -14.83
CA LEU A 44 -16.34 23.18 -13.53
C LEU A 44 -16.97 21.79 -13.70
N ALA A 45 -16.47 20.81 -12.97
CA ALA A 45 -17.02 19.46 -12.93
C ALA A 45 -17.57 19.17 -11.52
N ARG A 46 -18.55 18.26 -11.44
CA ARG A 46 -19.04 17.73 -10.15
C ARG A 46 -18.39 16.40 -9.79
N GLN A 47 -17.85 15.71 -10.79
CA GLN A 47 -17.20 14.43 -10.66
C GLN A 47 -15.97 14.40 -11.56
N ILE A 48 -14.82 14.00 -11.02
CA ILE A 48 -13.58 13.81 -11.79
C ILE A 48 -13.07 12.40 -11.52
N LYS A 49 -12.64 11.72 -12.57
CA LYS A 49 -12.02 10.40 -12.49
C LYS A 49 -10.50 10.54 -12.53
N ILE A 50 -9.84 10.19 -11.43
CA ILE A 50 -8.37 10.15 -11.33
C ILE A 50 -7.97 8.71 -11.02
N LEU A 51 -7.09 8.12 -11.84
CA LEU A 51 -6.55 6.77 -11.62
C LEU A 51 -7.62 5.72 -11.24
N ARG A 52 -8.77 5.74 -11.94
CA ARG A 52 -9.93 4.83 -11.70
C ARG A 52 -10.74 5.08 -10.43
N VAL A 53 -10.45 6.15 -9.70
CA VAL A 53 -11.25 6.64 -8.57
C VAL A 53 -12.05 7.87 -9.01
N VAL A 54 -13.35 7.88 -8.75
CA VAL A 54 -14.22 9.04 -9.00
C VAL A 54 -14.36 9.85 -7.73
N LEU A 55 -13.91 11.09 -7.82
CA LEU A 55 -14.03 12.13 -6.79
C LEU A 55 -15.31 12.90 -7.04
N ASP A 56 -16.23 12.88 -6.08
CA ASP A 56 -17.44 13.71 -6.09
C ASP A 56 -17.21 15.02 -5.34
N ASP A 57 -17.92 16.08 -5.74
CA ASP A 57 -17.95 17.41 -5.09
C ASP A 57 -18.16 17.36 -3.55
N GLY A 58 -18.97 16.42 -3.08
CA GLY A 58 -19.24 16.21 -1.65
C GLY A 58 -18.34 15.18 -0.96
N LEU A 59 -17.36 14.57 -1.65
CA LEU A 59 -16.55 13.46 -1.13
C LEU A 59 -17.39 12.36 -0.46
N ASN A 60 -18.61 12.14 -0.96
CA ASN A 60 -19.53 11.13 -0.44
C ASN A 60 -19.26 9.75 -1.05
N TRP A 61 -18.48 9.70 -2.13
CA TRP A 61 -18.00 8.50 -2.82
C TRP A 61 -19.09 7.54 -3.32
N ASN A 62 -20.34 8.01 -3.36
CA ASN A 62 -21.47 7.25 -3.86
C ASN A 62 -21.35 7.00 -5.37
N ALA A 63 -20.83 7.96 -6.15
CA ALA A 63 -20.64 7.74 -7.58
C ALA A 63 -19.60 6.64 -7.84
N GLN A 64 -18.52 6.60 -7.07
CA GLN A 64 -17.54 5.53 -7.14
C GLN A 64 -18.15 4.17 -6.81
N LEU A 65 -18.94 4.07 -5.73
CA LEU A 65 -19.64 2.84 -5.36
C LEU A 65 -20.64 2.38 -6.41
N ASN A 66 -21.40 3.30 -7.01
CA ASN A 66 -22.32 2.99 -8.10
C ASN A 66 -21.58 2.46 -9.34
N LEU A 67 -20.47 3.10 -9.74
CA LEU A 67 -19.66 2.63 -10.87
C LEU A 67 -19.05 1.25 -10.64
N ILE A 68 -18.64 0.96 -9.41
CA ILE A 68 -18.16 -0.38 -9.04
C ILE A 68 -19.32 -1.37 -9.07
N GLY A 69 -20.47 -1.04 -8.48
CA GLY A 69 -21.68 -1.86 -8.50
C GLY A 69 -22.15 -2.20 -9.92
N ASP A 70 -22.20 -1.22 -10.82
CA ASP A 70 -22.62 -1.41 -12.22
C ASP A 70 -21.66 -2.31 -12.99
N LYS A 71 -20.35 -2.17 -12.76
CA LYS A 71 -19.35 -3.07 -13.35
C LYS A 71 -19.55 -4.50 -12.84
N ILE A 72 -19.77 -4.66 -11.54
CA ILE A 72 -20.01 -5.95 -10.91
C ILE A 72 -21.28 -6.59 -11.48
N LEU A 73 -22.37 -5.84 -11.56
CA LEU A 73 -23.62 -6.30 -12.15
C LEU A 73 -23.48 -6.70 -13.61
N LYS A 74 -22.76 -5.93 -14.43
CA LYS A 74 -22.49 -6.29 -15.84
C LYS A 74 -21.70 -7.59 -15.95
N ILE A 75 -20.72 -7.79 -15.07
CA ILE A 75 -19.93 -9.02 -15.02
C ILE A 75 -20.80 -10.19 -14.56
N LEU A 76 -21.56 -10.03 -13.47
CA LEU A 76 -22.48 -11.04 -12.96
C LEU A 76 -23.51 -11.44 -13.99
N ASN A 77 -24.19 -10.48 -14.64
CA ASN A 77 -25.21 -10.75 -15.65
C ASN A 77 -24.66 -11.55 -16.83
N ARG A 78 -23.42 -11.29 -17.26
CA ARG A 78 -22.77 -12.11 -18.30
C ARG A 78 -22.52 -13.55 -17.84
N PHE A 79 -22.24 -13.76 -16.56
CA PHE A 79 -22.00 -15.08 -15.99
C PHE A 79 -23.28 -15.82 -15.56
N THR A 80 -24.34 -15.10 -15.17
CA THR A 80 -25.63 -15.67 -14.77
C THR A 80 -26.54 -15.93 -15.97
N VAL A 81 -26.41 -15.20 -17.08
CA VAL A 81 -27.09 -15.55 -18.34
C VAL A 81 -26.62 -16.91 -18.87
N ALA A 82 -25.39 -17.32 -18.55
CA ALA A 82 -24.94 -18.68 -18.86
C ALA A 82 -25.68 -19.76 -18.05
N LYS A 83 -26.42 -19.41 -16.98
CA LYS A 83 -26.96 -20.34 -15.97
C LYS A 83 -28.17 -21.18 -16.44
N SER A 84 -28.84 -20.82 -17.53
CA SER A 84 -29.79 -21.73 -18.21
C SER A 84 -29.00 -22.78 -19.01
N ASN A 85 -28.79 -23.94 -18.40
CA ASN A 85 -28.15 -25.16 -18.93
C ASN A 85 -26.65 -25.13 -19.32
N ARG A 86 -25.92 -23.99 -19.32
CA ARG A 86 -24.46 -23.93 -19.61
C ARG A 86 -23.64 -23.09 -18.62
N GLY A 87 -24.11 -23.04 -17.37
CA GLY A 87 -23.64 -22.05 -16.39
C GLY A 87 -22.34 -22.40 -15.69
N LEU A 88 -21.62 -21.38 -15.24
CA LEU A 88 -20.52 -21.55 -14.30
C LEU A 88 -21.04 -22.02 -12.93
N SER A 89 -20.41 -23.05 -12.36
CA SER A 89 -20.69 -23.53 -11.01
C SER A 89 -20.52 -22.41 -9.97
N GLY A 90 -21.37 -22.40 -8.93
CA GLY A 90 -21.28 -21.44 -7.83
C GLY A 90 -19.90 -21.40 -7.15
N ARG A 91 -19.14 -22.51 -7.19
CA ARG A 91 -17.73 -22.55 -6.72
C ARG A 91 -16.81 -21.67 -7.54
N VAL A 92 -16.94 -21.67 -8.87
CA VAL A 92 -16.14 -20.83 -9.76
C VAL A 92 -16.54 -19.36 -9.61
N LEU A 93 -17.84 -19.08 -9.50
CA LEU A 93 -18.31 -17.71 -9.26
C LEU A 93 -17.81 -17.16 -7.92
N LYS A 94 -17.78 -17.99 -6.86
CA LYS A 94 -17.19 -17.63 -5.56
C LYS A 94 -15.68 -17.36 -5.68
N ALA A 95 -14.95 -18.16 -6.44
CA ALA A 95 -13.52 -17.95 -6.66
C ALA A 95 -13.23 -16.65 -7.44
N LEU A 96 -14.02 -16.36 -8.47
CA LEU A 96 -13.93 -15.11 -9.25
C LEU A 96 -14.29 -13.89 -8.40
N TYR A 97 -15.33 -13.99 -7.58
CA TYR A 97 -15.72 -12.97 -6.61
C TYR A 97 -14.54 -12.63 -5.68
N LYS A 98 -13.99 -13.62 -4.97
CA LYS A 98 -12.87 -13.38 -4.02
C LYS A 98 -11.62 -12.85 -4.74
N ARG A 99 -11.30 -13.33 -5.95
CA ARG A 99 -10.03 -12.96 -6.62
C ARG A 99 -10.10 -11.64 -7.39
N ALA A 100 -11.21 -11.32 -8.04
CA ALA A 100 -11.32 -10.14 -8.90
C ALA A 100 -12.08 -8.99 -8.23
N LEU A 101 -13.21 -9.28 -7.59
CA LEU A 101 -14.11 -8.25 -7.09
C LEU A 101 -13.60 -7.63 -5.78
N GLU A 102 -13.08 -8.45 -4.87
CA GLU A 102 -12.44 -7.96 -3.64
C GLU A 102 -11.28 -7.01 -3.95
N ARG A 103 -10.49 -7.29 -5.00
CA ARG A 103 -9.42 -6.40 -5.46
C ARG A 103 -9.92 -5.08 -6.02
N ILE A 104 -11.07 -5.09 -6.72
CA ILE A 104 -11.68 -3.86 -7.26
C ILE A 104 -12.27 -3.01 -6.13
N LEU A 105 -12.91 -3.64 -5.13
CA LEU A 105 -13.47 -2.94 -3.97
C LEU A 105 -12.37 -2.36 -3.05
N VAL A 106 -11.28 -3.10 -2.85
CA VAL A 106 -10.16 -2.65 -2.01
C VAL A 106 -9.27 -1.65 -2.75
N TYR A 107 -9.36 -1.57 -4.08
CA TYR A 107 -8.56 -0.63 -4.85
C TYR A 107 -8.85 0.83 -4.44
N ALA A 108 -7.79 1.51 -4.01
CA ALA A 108 -7.82 2.86 -3.50
C ALA A 108 -8.79 3.08 -2.32
N SER A 109 -9.30 2.02 -1.67
CA SER A 109 -10.19 2.14 -0.51
C SER A 109 -9.64 3.05 0.58
N PRO A 110 -8.32 3.12 0.84
CA PRO A 110 -7.80 4.07 1.83
C PRO A 110 -8.07 5.55 1.50
N ALA A 111 -8.24 5.89 0.22
CA ALA A 111 -8.46 7.27 -0.22
C ALA A 111 -9.94 7.71 -0.14
N TRP A 112 -10.89 6.76 -0.16
CA TRP A 112 -12.32 7.07 -0.30
C TRP A 112 -13.24 6.37 0.71
N TRP A 113 -12.75 5.40 1.49
CA TRP A 113 -13.54 4.72 2.50
C TRP A 113 -13.64 5.54 3.78
N THR A 114 -14.83 6.06 4.07
CA THR A 114 -15.10 6.78 5.33
C THR A 114 -15.83 5.90 6.35
N GLY A 115 -16.35 4.74 5.94
CA GLY A 115 -17.04 3.79 6.81
C GLY A 115 -18.43 4.26 7.24
N THR A 116 -19.05 5.15 6.48
CA THR A 116 -20.43 5.61 6.77
C THR A 116 -21.44 4.47 6.58
N VAL A 117 -22.53 4.49 7.35
CA VAL A 117 -23.59 3.46 7.28
C VAL A 117 -24.10 3.29 5.84
N LYS A 118 -24.31 4.40 5.12
CA LYS A 118 -24.73 4.40 3.71
C LYS A 118 -23.76 3.66 2.78
N GLN A 119 -22.45 3.81 3.01
CA GLN A 119 -21.43 3.10 2.22
C GLN A 119 -21.43 1.60 2.53
N ILE A 120 -21.56 1.24 3.81
CA ILE A 120 -21.64 -0.15 4.27
C ILE A 120 -22.87 -0.83 3.66
N ASP A 121 -24.03 -0.19 3.74
CA ASP A 121 -25.29 -0.72 3.18
C ASP A 121 -25.20 -0.90 1.67
N LYS A 122 -24.57 0.04 0.96
CA LYS A 122 -24.39 -0.04 -0.49
C LYS A 122 -23.46 -1.19 -0.88
N ILE A 123 -22.34 -1.38 -0.17
CA ILE A 123 -21.45 -2.52 -0.40
C ILE A 123 -22.17 -3.84 -0.09
N ASN A 124 -22.90 -3.92 1.02
CA ASN A 124 -23.69 -5.09 1.38
C ASN A 124 -24.75 -5.41 0.31
N SER A 125 -25.38 -4.39 -0.28
CA SER A 125 -26.33 -4.54 -1.38
C SER A 125 -25.67 -5.14 -2.63
N ILE A 126 -24.48 -4.65 -3.01
CA ILE A 126 -23.70 -5.18 -4.14
C ILE A 126 -23.25 -6.63 -3.84
N GLN A 127 -22.73 -6.89 -2.64
CA GLN A 127 -22.30 -8.22 -2.22
C GLN A 127 -23.48 -9.20 -2.25
N ARG A 128 -24.65 -8.81 -1.73
CA ARG A 128 -25.86 -9.63 -1.71
C ARG A 128 -26.23 -10.15 -3.10
N GLN A 129 -26.16 -9.30 -4.13
CA GLN A 129 -26.46 -9.70 -5.51
C GLN A 129 -25.53 -10.82 -6.00
N VAL A 130 -24.24 -10.75 -5.66
CA VAL A 130 -23.28 -11.81 -5.97
C VAL A 130 -23.58 -13.08 -5.18
N LEU A 131 -23.88 -12.95 -3.88
CA LEU A 131 -24.14 -14.11 -3.01
C LEU A 131 -25.37 -14.89 -3.47
N LEU A 132 -26.44 -14.21 -3.87
CA LEU A 132 -27.61 -14.85 -4.48
C LEU A 132 -27.25 -15.59 -5.77
N ALA A 133 -26.36 -15.05 -6.59
CA ALA A 133 -25.89 -15.72 -7.80
C ALA A 133 -25.06 -16.97 -7.48
N ILE A 134 -24.25 -16.94 -6.41
CA ILE A 134 -23.41 -18.06 -5.94
C ILE A 134 -24.25 -19.18 -5.34
N THR A 135 -25.17 -18.85 -4.42
CA THR A 135 -25.94 -19.85 -3.66
C THR A 135 -27.17 -20.33 -4.42
N GLY A 136 -27.74 -19.52 -5.32
CA GLY A 136 -29.03 -19.80 -5.93
C GLY A 136 -30.20 -19.75 -4.95
N ALA A 137 -30.00 -19.21 -3.75
CA ALA A 137 -31.03 -19.11 -2.72
C ALA A 137 -32.14 -18.11 -3.12
N PHE A 138 -33.29 -18.21 -2.45
CA PHE A 138 -34.43 -17.32 -2.69
C PHE A 138 -34.05 -15.85 -2.47
N ARG A 139 -34.65 -14.96 -3.26
CA ARG A 139 -34.42 -13.50 -3.15
C ARG A 139 -34.79 -12.93 -1.78
N THR A 140 -35.61 -13.65 -1.01
CA THR A 140 -36.06 -13.33 0.36
C THR A 140 -35.08 -13.78 1.45
N THR A 141 -34.08 -14.60 1.14
CA THR A 141 -33.09 -15.06 2.12
C THR A 141 -32.31 -13.89 2.71
N SER A 142 -32.10 -13.84 4.03
CA SER A 142 -31.39 -12.74 4.69
C SER A 142 -29.91 -12.65 4.24
N THR A 143 -29.33 -11.44 4.23
CA THR A 143 -27.94 -11.24 3.78
C THR A 143 -26.94 -11.97 4.69
N ALA A 144 -27.24 -12.03 5.99
CA ALA A 144 -26.45 -12.80 6.96
C ALA A 144 -26.47 -14.31 6.66
N ALA A 145 -27.65 -14.88 6.36
CA ALA A 145 -27.76 -16.29 5.98
C ALA A 145 -27.00 -16.59 4.68
N LEU A 146 -27.04 -15.69 3.69
CA LEU A 146 -26.28 -15.84 2.45
C LEU A 146 -24.77 -15.85 2.68
N GLN A 147 -24.25 -15.03 3.59
CA GLN A 147 -22.83 -14.98 3.94
C GLN A 147 -22.37 -16.30 4.58
N VAL A 148 -23.18 -16.85 5.49
CA VAL A 148 -22.91 -18.14 6.16
C VAL A 148 -22.94 -19.29 5.16
N ILE A 149 -24.02 -19.42 4.37
CA ILE A 149 -24.19 -20.51 3.38
C ILE A 149 -23.09 -20.47 2.31
N SER A 150 -22.72 -19.26 1.86
CA SER A 150 -21.68 -19.11 0.85
C SER A 150 -20.26 -19.19 1.42
N GLY A 151 -20.05 -19.13 2.74
CA GLY A 151 -18.73 -19.04 3.37
C GLY A 151 -17.93 -17.82 2.88
N VAL A 152 -18.60 -16.67 2.77
CA VAL A 152 -18.04 -15.39 2.33
C VAL A 152 -18.33 -14.33 3.39
N GLU A 153 -17.27 -13.81 3.99
CA GLU A 153 -17.37 -12.74 4.99
C GLU A 153 -17.86 -11.42 4.37
N PRO A 154 -18.48 -10.53 5.18
CA PRO A 154 -18.86 -9.18 4.72
C PRO A 154 -17.63 -8.45 4.15
N SER A 155 -17.73 -7.98 2.92
CA SER A 155 -16.63 -7.23 2.30
C SER A 155 -16.56 -5.85 2.95
N ARG A 156 -15.74 -5.71 3.98
CA ARG A 156 -15.44 -4.42 4.62
C ARG A 156 -14.08 -3.95 4.11
N PRO A 157 -14.02 -2.90 3.26
CA PRO A 157 -12.75 -2.26 2.95
C PRO A 157 -12.12 -1.84 4.27
N ARG A 158 -10.87 -2.26 4.50
CA ARG A 158 -10.15 -1.81 5.70
C ARG A 158 -9.98 -0.32 5.60
N ARG A 159 -10.54 0.40 6.58
CA ARG A 159 -10.17 1.77 6.86
C ARG A 159 -8.69 1.71 7.27
N ILE A 160 -7.83 2.44 6.58
CA ILE A 160 -6.54 2.79 7.19
C ILE A 160 -6.90 3.88 8.19
N ASP A 161 -7.40 3.48 9.35
CA ASP A 161 -7.23 4.35 10.49
C ASP A 161 -5.72 4.47 10.65
N HIS A 162 -5.20 5.69 10.60
CA HIS A 162 -3.78 5.98 10.86
C HIS A 162 -3.35 5.61 12.31
N GLY A 163 -4.07 4.71 12.99
CA GLY A 163 -3.84 4.30 14.36
C GLY A 163 -4.28 2.87 14.76
N GLU A 164 -4.91 2.05 13.91
CA GLU A 164 -5.36 0.71 14.34
C GLU A 164 -5.01 -0.41 13.35
N ILE A 165 -3.85 -1.04 13.58
CA ILE A 165 -3.59 -2.43 13.24
C ILE A 165 -3.54 -3.19 14.57
N HIS A 166 -4.70 -3.52 15.14
CA HIS A 166 -4.78 -4.51 16.21
C HIS A 166 -5.10 -5.87 15.57
N SER A 167 -4.06 -6.67 15.32
CA SER A 167 -4.20 -8.11 15.14
C SER A 167 -4.21 -8.75 16.52
N HIS A 168 -5.32 -9.38 16.87
CA HIS A 168 -5.32 -10.53 17.79
C HIS A 168 -4.41 -11.59 17.19
N LEU A 169 -3.26 -11.83 17.83
CA LEU A 169 -2.49 -13.07 17.90
C LEU A 169 -1.28 -12.76 18.78
N ASP A 170 -1.21 -13.44 19.93
CA ASP A 170 -0.16 -13.29 20.92
C ASP A 170 1.24 -13.60 20.35
N THR A 171 2.22 -12.81 20.81
CA THR A 171 3.71 -12.90 20.74
C THR A 171 4.44 -11.85 19.88
N PRO A 172 5.67 -11.47 20.28
CA PRO A 172 6.04 -10.67 21.45
C PRO A 172 5.92 -9.15 21.16
N LYS A 173 5.75 -8.36 22.24
CA LYS A 173 5.42 -6.93 22.25
C LYS A 173 6.32 -6.06 21.35
N HIS A 174 5.86 -5.75 20.14
CA HIS A 174 6.38 -4.61 19.37
C HIS A 174 5.61 -3.35 19.78
N HIS A 175 6.35 -2.37 20.32
CA HIS A 175 5.80 -1.09 20.73
C HIS A 175 5.22 -0.33 19.52
N ARG A 176 4.10 0.38 19.76
CA ARG A 176 3.38 1.24 18.81
C ARG A 176 4.34 2.16 18.02
N PRO A 177 4.08 2.44 16.73
CA PRO A 177 4.76 3.52 16.03
C PRO A 177 4.26 4.85 16.59
N SER A 178 5.07 5.50 17.43
CA SER A 178 4.83 6.87 17.86
C SER A 178 5.37 7.79 16.76
N ALA A 179 4.50 8.49 16.06
CA ALA A 179 4.86 9.35 14.93
C ALA A 179 5.55 10.67 15.36
N MET A 180 6.20 10.74 16.52
CA MET A 180 6.90 11.93 16.97
C MET A 180 8.21 11.59 17.68
N GLY A 181 9.33 12.00 17.08
CA GLY A 181 10.56 12.32 17.80
C GLY A 181 11.58 11.20 18.05
N HIS A 182 11.58 10.10 17.30
CA HIS A 182 12.63 9.08 17.45
C HIS A 182 14.00 9.63 17.01
N LYS A 183 14.83 10.02 17.98
CA LYS A 183 16.23 10.31 17.72
C LYS A 183 17.02 8.99 17.82
N PRO A 184 18.05 8.78 16.98
CA PRO A 184 18.90 7.60 17.10
C PRO A 184 19.51 7.42 18.50
N SER A 185 19.72 8.53 19.22
CA SER A 185 20.22 8.60 20.61
C SER A 185 19.30 7.98 21.66
N ASP A 186 18.02 7.78 21.35
CA ASP A 186 17.03 7.29 22.32
C ASP A 186 17.13 5.77 22.55
N TYR A 187 17.93 5.08 21.73
CA TYR A 187 18.05 3.63 21.71
C TYR A 187 19.50 3.19 21.96
N ALA A 188 19.66 2.05 22.64
CA ALA A 188 20.97 1.42 22.81
C ALA A 188 21.59 0.99 21.47
N LEU A 189 20.76 0.64 20.50
CA LEU A 189 21.16 0.35 19.11
C LEU A 189 20.02 0.69 18.16
N ALA A 190 20.23 1.72 17.33
CA ALA A 190 19.33 2.10 16.24
C ALA A 190 19.98 1.83 14.89
N VAL A 191 19.22 1.25 13.96
CA VAL A 191 19.67 0.98 12.60
C VAL A 191 18.63 1.51 11.63
N PHE A 192 19.08 2.20 10.59
CA PHE A 192 18.23 2.68 9.50
C PHE A 192 18.63 1.97 8.23
N ALA A 193 17.66 1.41 7.49
CA ALA A 193 17.93 0.62 6.30
C ALA A 193 17.08 1.12 5.12
N ASP A 194 17.74 1.25 3.97
CA ASP A 194 17.11 1.73 2.74
C ASP A 194 17.68 1.05 1.46
N GLY A 195 16.88 1.09 0.39
CA GLY A 195 17.22 0.53 -0.92
C GLY A 195 16.89 1.49 -2.06
N SER A 196 17.83 1.67 -2.99
CA SER A 196 17.68 2.59 -4.13
C SER A 196 17.81 1.86 -5.46
N LYS A 197 17.00 2.27 -6.45
CA LYS A 197 17.19 1.92 -7.86
C LYS A 197 16.95 3.13 -8.76
N ILE A 198 17.89 3.41 -9.66
CA ILE A 198 17.71 4.38 -10.73
C ILE A 198 18.49 3.93 -11.96
N ASN A 199 17.97 4.17 -13.17
CA ASN A 199 18.65 3.88 -14.44
C ASN A 199 19.22 2.45 -14.55
N GLY A 200 18.55 1.46 -13.97
CA GLY A 200 19.02 0.07 -13.96
C GLY A 200 20.00 -0.26 -12.82
N HIS A 201 20.69 0.73 -12.27
CA HIS A 201 21.61 0.57 -11.15
C HIS A 201 20.85 0.41 -9.83
N VAL A 202 21.24 -0.56 -9.01
CA VAL A 202 20.64 -0.89 -7.70
C VAL A 202 21.67 -0.81 -6.56
N GLY A 203 21.28 -0.23 -5.43
CA GLY A 203 22.09 -0.14 -4.22
C GLY A 203 21.27 -0.37 -2.96
N ALA A 204 21.88 -0.98 -1.95
CA ALA A 204 21.33 -1.16 -0.61
C ALA A 204 22.25 -0.48 0.40
N GLY A 205 21.67 0.16 1.41
CA GLY A 205 22.43 0.88 2.43
C GLY A 205 21.79 0.75 3.80
N PHE A 206 22.61 0.70 4.84
CA PHE A 206 22.12 0.85 6.20
C PHE A 206 23.11 1.63 7.06
N CYS A 207 22.59 2.33 8.06
CA CYS A 207 23.36 3.13 8.99
C CYS A 207 23.10 2.67 10.41
N ILE A 208 24.14 2.63 11.23
CA ILE A 208 24.08 2.21 12.62
C ILE A 208 24.35 3.41 13.51
N TYR A 209 23.58 3.50 14.60
CA TYR A 209 23.78 4.43 15.68
C TYR A 209 23.77 3.65 17.00
N ASP A 210 24.94 3.57 17.61
CA ASP A 210 25.19 3.09 18.96
C ASP A 210 25.77 4.26 19.78
N GLN A 211 25.71 4.21 21.10
CA GLN A 211 26.26 5.22 22.00
C GLN A 211 27.76 5.49 21.77
N THR A 212 28.47 4.51 21.21
CA THR A 212 29.93 4.55 21.01
C THR A 212 30.36 4.45 19.55
N PHE A 213 29.43 4.16 18.63
CA PHE A 213 29.76 3.89 17.24
C PHE A 213 28.64 4.34 16.30
N SER A 214 29.01 5.08 15.26
CA SER A 214 28.15 5.32 14.10
C SER A 214 28.86 4.86 12.84
N GLY A 215 28.14 4.20 11.95
CA GLY A 215 28.73 3.63 10.75
C GLY A 215 27.73 3.44 9.62
N ASP A 216 28.17 3.80 8.41
CA ASP A 216 27.39 3.71 7.18
C ASP A 216 27.89 2.54 6.33
N PHE A 217 26.98 1.65 5.96
CA PHE A 217 27.28 0.46 5.17
C PHE A 217 26.56 0.54 3.82
N GLN A 218 27.30 0.22 2.76
CA GLN A 218 26.89 0.44 1.38
C GLN A 218 27.18 -0.79 0.53
N TYR A 219 26.16 -1.34 -0.11
CA TYR A 219 26.26 -2.55 -0.93
C TYR A 219 25.67 -2.33 -2.33
N ARG A 220 26.52 -2.45 -3.34
CA ARG A 220 26.11 -2.49 -4.74
C ARG A 220 25.48 -3.84 -5.06
N LEU A 221 24.27 -3.82 -5.62
CA LEU A 221 23.55 -5.01 -6.05
C LEU A 221 23.55 -5.13 -7.57
N ASP A 222 23.30 -6.33 -8.09
CA ASP A 222 23.11 -6.51 -9.53
C ASP A 222 21.95 -5.67 -10.08
N ASP A 223 22.11 -5.17 -11.30
CA ASP A 223 21.19 -4.21 -11.94
C ASP A 223 19.76 -4.73 -12.16
N HIS A 224 19.62 -6.04 -12.31
CA HIS A 224 18.31 -6.69 -12.43
C HIS A 224 17.51 -6.74 -11.12
N CYS A 225 18.11 -6.44 -9.95
CA CYS A 225 17.39 -6.40 -8.68
C CYS A 225 16.31 -5.30 -8.68
N SER A 226 15.18 -5.54 -8.03
CA SER A 226 14.13 -4.54 -7.77
C SER A 226 14.45 -3.71 -6.54
N VAL A 227 13.82 -2.53 -6.41
CA VAL A 227 13.91 -1.70 -5.19
C VAL A 227 13.54 -2.51 -3.95
N PHE A 228 12.47 -3.31 -4.03
CA PHE A 228 12.05 -4.19 -2.93
C PHE A 228 13.11 -5.20 -2.51
N GLN A 229 13.85 -5.77 -3.49
CA GLN A 229 14.98 -6.67 -3.19
C GLN A 229 16.15 -5.90 -2.55
N ALA A 230 16.37 -4.64 -2.94
CA ALA A 230 17.39 -3.80 -2.33
C ALA A 230 17.08 -3.47 -0.87
N GLU A 231 15.84 -3.08 -0.58
CA GLU A 231 15.37 -2.81 0.79
C GLU A 231 15.47 -4.06 1.68
N LEU A 232 15.05 -5.23 1.16
CA LEU A 232 15.20 -6.50 1.88
C LEU A 232 16.67 -6.85 2.12
N MET A 233 17.55 -6.59 1.15
CA MET A 233 18.97 -6.86 1.30
C MET A 233 19.61 -5.91 2.33
N ALA A 234 19.23 -4.64 2.35
CA ALA A 234 19.68 -3.69 3.37
C ALA A 234 19.32 -4.19 4.78
N LEU A 235 18.07 -4.64 4.97
CA LEU A 235 17.65 -5.24 6.25
C LEU A 235 18.42 -6.54 6.56
N LYS A 236 18.62 -7.41 5.58
CA LYS A 236 19.38 -8.66 5.77
C LYS A 236 20.79 -8.37 6.25
N GLN A 237 21.50 -7.44 5.61
CA GLN A 237 22.87 -7.09 5.99
C GLN A 237 22.93 -6.43 7.37
N ALA A 238 21.95 -5.58 7.71
CA ALA A 238 21.82 -5.02 9.05
C ALA A 238 21.66 -6.10 10.14
N LEU A 239 20.83 -7.11 9.89
CA LEU A 239 20.62 -8.23 10.82
C LEU A 239 21.88 -9.09 10.97
N LEU A 240 22.58 -9.38 9.87
CA LEU A 240 23.84 -10.11 9.89
C LEU A 240 24.91 -9.37 10.69
N TRP A 241 25.04 -8.06 10.48
CA TRP A 241 25.96 -7.22 11.25
C TRP A 241 25.62 -7.25 12.74
N LYS A 242 24.34 -7.13 13.09
CA LYS A 242 23.88 -7.17 14.49
C LYS A 242 24.17 -8.52 15.15
N SER A 243 23.97 -9.62 14.44
CA SER A 243 24.28 -10.96 14.92
C SER A 243 25.78 -11.13 15.23
N GLN A 244 26.65 -10.53 14.43
CA GLN A 244 28.11 -10.60 14.59
C GLN A 244 28.65 -9.67 15.68
N ASN A 245 28.11 -8.45 15.81
CA ASN A 245 28.73 -7.40 16.62
C ASN A 245 27.99 -7.11 17.93
N LYS A 246 26.67 -7.33 17.99
CA LYS A 246 25.79 -6.86 19.08
C LYS A 246 24.67 -7.86 19.43
N LYS A 247 25.00 -9.15 19.54
CA LYS A 247 24.03 -10.26 19.70
C LYS A 247 23.03 -10.08 20.86
N ASN A 248 23.49 -9.56 21.99
CA ASN A 248 22.69 -9.43 23.22
C ASN A 248 22.01 -8.07 23.38
N VAL A 249 22.20 -7.14 22.44
CA VAL A 249 21.64 -5.78 22.53
C VAL A 249 20.30 -5.73 21.78
N HIS A 250 19.30 -5.10 22.40
CA HIS A 250 18.03 -4.87 21.72
C HIS A 250 18.20 -3.82 20.61
N CYS A 251 17.87 -4.21 19.38
CA CYS A 251 18.11 -3.43 18.17
C CYS A 251 16.78 -2.89 17.61
N HIS A 252 16.72 -1.59 17.39
CA HIS A 252 15.60 -0.93 16.72
C HIS A 252 15.97 -0.66 15.26
N ILE A 253 15.31 -1.34 14.32
CA ILE A 253 15.55 -1.15 12.89
C ILE A 253 14.41 -0.35 12.28
N PHE A 254 14.74 0.74 11.62
CA PHE A 254 13.81 1.67 10.97
C PHE A 254 13.90 1.53 9.45
N THR A 255 12.74 1.48 8.79
CA THR A 255 12.64 1.42 7.32
C THR A 255 11.43 2.18 6.82
N GLU A 256 11.53 2.79 5.65
CA GLU A 256 10.41 3.44 4.96
C GLU A 256 9.58 2.47 4.10
N SER A 257 10.07 1.24 3.89
CA SER A 257 9.42 0.27 3.02
C SER A 257 8.20 -0.39 3.67
N THR A 258 7.02 0.16 3.39
CA THR A 258 5.76 -0.50 3.77
C THR A 258 5.57 -1.86 3.10
N SER A 259 6.14 -2.06 1.91
CA SER A 259 6.14 -3.35 1.21
C SER A 259 6.94 -4.42 1.95
N LEU A 260 8.12 -4.07 2.47
CA LEU A 260 8.96 -4.96 3.25
C LEU A 260 8.24 -5.43 4.51
N LEU A 261 7.69 -4.48 5.28
CA LEU A 261 7.00 -4.80 6.53
C LEU A 261 5.78 -5.70 6.30
N LYS A 262 5.00 -5.41 5.26
CA LYS A 262 3.85 -6.25 4.86
C LYS A 262 4.29 -7.64 4.39
N ALA A 263 5.45 -7.76 3.74
CA ALA A 263 5.97 -9.04 3.29
C ALA A 263 6.36 -9.94 4.46
N LEU A 264 7.02 -9.38 5.48
CA LEU A 264 7.41 -10.10 6.69
C LEU A 264 6.20 -10.55 7.54
N GLN A 265 5.12 -9.77 7.53
CA GLN A 265 3.87 -10.12 8.25
C GLN A 265 3.11 -11.30 7.63
N ARG A 266 3.45 -11.77 6.42
CA ARG A 266 2.74 -12.88 5.78
C ARG A 266 3.11 -14.22 6.41
N PHE A 267 2.12 -15.07 6.66
CA PHE A 267 2.32 -16.41 7.22
C PHE A 267 3.05 -17.37 6.29
N GLN A 268 2.93 -17.19 4.97
CA GLN A 268 3.65 -17.96 3.95
C GLN A 268 4.27 -17.02 2.91
N PRO A 269 5.53 -16.61 3.08
CA PRO A 269 6.22 -15.82 2.07
C PRO A 269 6.50 -16.69 0.84
N LYS A 270 6.26 -16.13 -0.36
CA LYS A 270 6.58 -16.79 -1.63
C LYS A 270 8.01 -16.55 -2.11
N ASN A 271 8.77 -15.74 -1.37
CA ASN A 271 10.08 -15.26 -1.76
C ASN A 271 11.11 -15.78 -0.76
N ASN A 272 12.09 -16.54 -1.26
CA ASN A 272 13.15 -17.15 -0.47
C ASN A 272 13.90 -16.13 0.39
N LEU A 273 14.10 -14.89 -0.09
CA LEU A 273 14.75 -13.85 0.71
C LEU A 273 13.91 -13.38 1.90
N VAL A 274 12.58 -13.31 1.75
CA VAL A 274 11.72 -12.89 2.86
C VAL A 274 11.77 -13.95 3.96
N GLU A 275 11.84 -15.22 3.58
CA GLU A 275 12.01 -16.33 4.52
C GLU A 275 13.38 -16.27 5.21
N GLU A 276 14.47 -16.06 4.46
CA GLU A 276 15.81 -15.90 5.03
C GLU A 276 15.88 -14.72 6.01
N VAL A 277 15.31 -13.57 5.67
CA VAL A 277 15.26 -12.40 6.56
C VAL A 277 14.41 -12.71 7.80
N ARG A 278 13.30 -13.43 7.64
CA ARG A 278 12.44 -13.83 8.76
C ARG A 278 13.16 -14.74 9.75
N GLN A 279 13.99 -15.66 9.26
CA GLN A 279 14.79 -16.55 10.11
C GLN A 279 15.88 -15.80 10.89
N LEU A 280 16.35 -14.67 10.37
CA LEU A 280 17.32 -13.79 11.05
C LEU A 280 16.68 -12.83 12.06
N LEU A 281 15.34 -12.70 12.08
CA LEU A 281 14.64 -11.84 13.04
C LEU A 281 14.51 -12.54 14.40
N GLU A 282 15.42 -12.17 15.30
CA GLU A 282 15.41 -12.59 16.70
C GLU A 282 14.46 -11.72 17.56
N ALA A 283 14.07 -12.21 18.74
CA ALA A 283 13.22 -11.48 19.69
C ALA A 283 13.85 -10.16 20.20
N THR A 284 15.16 -9.99 20.03
CA THR A 284 15.90 -8.77 20.38
C THR A 284 15.88 -7.72 19.27
N VAL A 285 15.08 -7.90 18.21
CA VAL A 285 14.94 -6.93 17.11
C VAL A 285 13.52 -6.39 17.06
N SER A 286 13.39 -5.07 17.02
CA SER A 286 12.13 -4.38 16.77
C SER A 286 12.19 -3.63 15.44
N LEU A 287 11.23 -3.91 14.54
CA LEU A 287 11.10 -3.24 13.26
C LEU A 287 10.10 -2.08 13.35
N HIS A 288 10.49 -0.92 12.84
CA HIS A 288 9.71 0.31 12.88
C HIS A 288 9.56 0.89 11.48
N TRP A 289 8.36 1.39 11.18
CA TRP A 289 8.14 2.16 9.96
C TRP A 289 8.42 3.64 10.21
N VAL A 290 9.18 4.27 9.33
CA VAL A 290 9.40 5.72 9.33
C VAL A 290 8.92 6.33 8.02
N LYS A 291 8.49 7.59 8.07
CA LYS A 291 8.04 8.29 6.88
C LYS A 291 9.24 8.91 6.16
N ALA A 292 9.35 8.62 4.86
CA ALA A 292 10.36 9.17 3.98
C ALA A 292 10.37 10.71 3.98
N HIS A 293 11.56 11.30 3.86
CA HIS A 293 11.80 12.73 3.58
C HIS A 293 11.19 13.72 4.59
N ILE A 294 11.24 13.40 5.88
CA ILE A 294 10.84 14.32 6.97
C ILE A 294 12.05 14.90 7.74
N GLY A 295 13.29 14.70 7.27
CA GLY A 295 14.45 15.20 8.01
C GLY A 295 14.88 14.30 9.17
N ILE A 296 14.54 13.00 9.14
CA ILE A 296 15.07 12.04 10.12
C ILE A 296 16.50 11.70 9.68
N GLU A 297 17.48 12.21 10.43
CA GLU A 297 18.91 12.11 10.11
C GLU A 297 19.35 10.69 9.72
N GLY A 298 18.98 9.67 10.51
CA GLY A 298 19.34 8.29 10.22
C GLY A 298 18.70 7.73 8.95
N ASN A 299 17.48 8.14 8.62
CA ASN A 299 16.82 7.73 7.37
C ASN A 299 17.48 8.39 6.16
N GLU A 300 17.84 9.67 6.27
CA GLU A 300 18.55 10.38 5.20
C GLU A 300 19.96 9.84 4.98
N ALA A 301 20.65 9.43 6.06
CA ALA A 301 21.94 8.76 5.98
C ALA A 301 21.82 7.41 5.24
N ALA A 302 20.81 6.60 5.58
CA ALA A 302 20.59 5.31 4.93
C ALA A 302 20.23 5.46 3.43
N ASP A 303 19.38 6.43 3.09
CA ASP A 303 19.04 6.78 1.70
C ASP A 303 20.28 7.25 0.92
N LYS A 304 21.11 8.11 1.52
CA LYS A 304 22.39 8.54 0.95
C LYS A 304 23.34 7.36 0.76
N ALA A 305 23.42 6.44 1.72
CA ALA A 305 24.23 5.23 1.64
C ALA A 305 23.77 4.32 0.49
N ALA A 306 22.46 4.08 0.36
CA ALA A 306 21.89 3.28 -0.72
C ALA A 306 22.12 3.90 -2.11
N LYS A 307 21.99 5.23 -2.22
CA LYS A 307 22.29 5.99 -3.44
C LYS A 307 23.77 5.95 -3.80
N SER A 308 24.66 6.11 -2.82
CA SER A 308 26.11 6.03 -3.04
C SER A 308 26.54 4.62 -3.45
N ALA A 309 25.98 3.60 -2.79
CA ALA A 309 26.19 2.20 -3.13
C ALA A 309 25.78 1.88 -4.56
N ARG A 310 24.66 2.45 -5.02
CA ARG A 310 24.15 2.28 -6.37
C ARG A 310 25.12 2.80 -7.44
N ASP A 311 25.83 3.88 -7.15
CA ASP A 311 26.71 4.54 -8.12
C ASP A 311 28.14 3.93 -8.11
N LYS A 312 28.40 2.90 -7.30
CA LYS A 312 29.67 2.15 -7.32
C LYS A 312 29.84 1.37 -8.64
N PRO A 313 31.08 1.29 -9.17
CA PRO A 313 31.36 0.58 -10.42
C PRO A 313 31.30 -0.95 -10.29
N SER A 314 31.63 -1.50 -9.11
CA SER A 314 31.70 -2.95 -8.86
C SER A 314 30.50 -3.43 -8.04
N ILE A 315 29.94 -4.57 -8.40
CA ILE A 315 28.87 -5.24 -7.65
C ILE A 315 29.45 -5.91 -6.41
N ASP A 316 28.89 -5.57 -5.24
CA ASP A 316 29.33 -6.10 -3.93
C ASP A 316 28.58 -7.42 -3.62
N ILE A 317 27.29 -7.48 -3.98
CA ILE A 317 26.43 -8.64 -3.70
C ILE A 317 25.76 -9.10 -4.99
N HIS A 318 26.15 -10.29 -5.44
CA HIS A 318 25.49 -10.99 -6.54
C HIS A 318 24.21 -11.70 -6.07
N TRP A 319 23.12 -11.43 -6.77
CA TRP A 319 21.83 -12.06 -6.65
C TRP A 319 21.88 -13.48 -7.18
N ARG A 320 22.00 -14.44 -6.26
CA ARG A 320 21.81 -15.85 -6.59
C ARG A 320 20.32 -16.15 -6.59
N SER A 321 19.72 -16.25 -7.78
CA SER A 321 18.42 -16.90 -7.91
C SER A 321 18.62 -18.39 -7.63
N ARG A 322 18.42 -18.82 -6.38
CA ARG A 322 18.13 -20.23 -6.10
C ARG A 322 16.70 -20.51 -6.56
N ASN A 323 16.51 -20.63 -7.88
CA ASN A 323 15.34 -21.23 -8.47
C ASN A 323 15.67 -22.67 -8.83
N GLY A 324 14.90 -23.61 -8.26
CA GLY A 324 14.72 -24.94 -8.85
C GLY A 324 15.32 -26.10 -8.06
N GLN A 325 14.72 -26.46 -6.94
CA GLN A 325 14.18 -27.81 -6.69
C GLN A 325 12.87 -27.67 -5.93
#